data_AF-A0A0B7MET8-F1
#
_entry.id   AF-A0A0B7MET8-F1
#
_cell.length_a   1.000
_cell.length_b   1.000
_cell.length_c   1.000
_cell.angle_alpha   90.00
_cell.angle_beta   90.00
_cell.angle_gamma   90.00
#
_symmetry.space_group_name_H-M   'P 1'
#
loop_
_entity.id
_entity.type
_entity.pdbx_description
1 polymer ?
#
loop_
_entity_poly.entity_id
_entity_poly.type
_entity_poly.pdbx_seq_one_letter_code
_entity_poly.pdbx_strand_id
1 'polypeptide(L)' 'MNNVFIIAEAGVNHNGDIGLAKQLVDAALVAGADAVKFQTFKADQVVTGEAERDGVPKEKCA' A
#
# COMPACT_ATOMS: atom_id res chain seq x y z
N MET A 1 -31.75 2.19 6.62
CA MET A 1 -30.51 2.16 7.42
C MET A 1 -29.34 2.24 6.45
N ASN A 2 -28.40 3.15 6.68
CA ASN A 2 -27.13 3.15 5.95
C ASN A 2 -26.16 2.25 6.72
N ASN A 3 -25.73 1.15 6.11
CA ASN A 3 -24.62 0.36 6.64
C ASN A 3 -23.32 1.13 6.43
N VAL A 4 -22.43 1.07 7.43
CA VAL A 4 -21.07 1.59 7.31
C VAL A 4 -20.30 0.70 6.35
N PHE A 5 -19.65 1.30 5.36
CA PHE A 5 -18.77 0.59 4.42
C PHE A 5 -17.33 0.62 4.94
N ILE A 6 -16.76 -0.54 5.24
CA ILE A 6 -15.45 -0.70 5.84
C ILE A 6 -14.42 -1.06 4.76
N ILE A 7 -13.37 -0.25 4.66
CA ILE A 7 -12.26 -0.48 3.74
C ILE A 7 -11.02 -0.86 4.55
N ALA A 8 -10.51 -2.08 4.36
CA ALA A 8 -9.22 -2.50 4.86
C ALA A 8 -8.10 -1.84 4.04
N GLU A 9 -7.23 -1.08 4.70
CA GLU A 9 -6.11 -0.40 4.04
C GLU A 9 -4.89 -1.33 4.01
N ALA A 10 -4.53 -1.80 2.81
CA ALA A 10 -3.34 -2.62 2.60
C ALA A 10 -2.12 -1.79 2.17
N GLY A 11 -2.35 -0.60 1.60
CA GLY A 11 -1.30 0.35 1.25
C GLY A 11 -0.23 -0.27 0.34
N VAL A 12 1.02 -0.18 0.77
CA VAL A 12 2.19 -0.83 0.15
C VAL A 12 2.71 -2.05 0.94
N ASN A 13 1.94 -2.55 1.92
CA ASN A 13 2.37 -3.61 2.83
C ASN A 13 2.56 -4.99 2.17
N HIS A 14 2.34 -5.08 0.86
CA HIS A 14 2.64 -6.24 0.04
C HIS A 14 4.12 -6.29 -0.39
N ASN A 15 4.92 -5.23 -0.18
CA ASN A 15 6.37 -5.20 -0.46
C ASN A 15 6.76 -5.65 -1.88
N GLY A 16 5.88 -5.44 -2.88
CA GLY A 16 6.09 -5.89 -4.25
C GLY A 16 5.87 -7.40 -4.47
N ASP A 17 5.49 -8.15 -3.43
CA ASP A 17 5.18 -9.58 -3.49
C ASP A 17 3.68 -9.81 -3.73
N ILE A 18 3.36 -10.51 -4.82
CA ILE A 18 1.97 -10.80 -5.20
C ILE A 18 1.33 -11.87 -4.29
N GLY A 19 2.11 -12.76 -3.70
CA GLY A 19 1.64 -13.74 -2.73
C GLY A 19 1.19 -13.06 -1.44
N LEU A 20 2.01 -12.14 -0.92
CA LEU A 20 1.66 -11.32 0.24
C LEU A 20 0.45 -10.43 -0.05
N ALA A 21 0.34 -9.86 -1.26
CA ALA A 21 -0.86 -9.12 -1.66
C ALA A 21 -2.14 -9.97 -1.57
N LYS A 22 -2.10 -11.24 -2.01
CA LYS A 22 -3.25 -12.16 -1.89
C LYS A 22 -3.56 -12.48 -0.43
N GLN A 23 -2.54 -12.71 0.40
CA GLN A 23 -2.74 -12.94 1.83
C GLN A 23 -3.40 -11.73 2.53
N LEU A 24 -3.09 -10.50 2.12
CA LEU A 24 -3.76 -9.29 2.62
C LEU A 24 -5.23 -9.22 2.20
N VAL A 25 -5.58 -9.71 1.00
CA VAL A 25 -6.99 -9.84 0.56
C VAL A 25 -7.72 -10.86 1.43
N ASP A 26 -7.11 -12.03 1.66
CA ASP A 26 -7.68 -13.08 2.51
C ASP A 26 -7.90 -12.57 3.95
N ALA A 27 -6.93 -11.81 4.49
CA ALA A 27 -7.04 -11.21 5.82
C ALA A 27 -8.18 -10.17 5.91
N ALA A 28 -8.36 -9.35 4.87
CA ALA A 28 -9.47 -8.38 4.81
C ALA A 28 -10.83 -9.08 4.79
N LEU A 29 -10.95 -10.19 4.05
CA LEU A 29 -12.16 -11.02 4.01
C LEU A 29 -12.45 -11.63 5.39
N VAL A 30 -11.44 -12.22 6.04
CA VAL A 30 -11.57 -12.82 7.39
C VAL A 30 -11.96 -11.77 8.44
N ALA A 31 -11.48 -10.53 8.30
CA ALA A 31 -11.83 -9.41 9.17
C ALA A 31 -13.26 -8.85 8.91
N GLY A 32 -13.93 -9.26 7.84
CA GLY A 32 -15.27 -8.78 7.48
C GLY A 32 -15.28 -7.38 6.87
N ALA A 33 -14.19 -6.96 6.22
CA ALA A 33 -14.18 -5.70 5.46
C ALA A 33 -14.96 -5.84 4.16
N ASP A 34 -15.61 -4.76 3.72
CA ASP A 34 -16.36 -4.72 2.46
C ASP A 34 -15.42 -4.58 1.24
N ALA A 35 -14.26 -3.95 1.44
CA ALA A 35 -13.24 -3.80 0.41
C ALA A 35 -11.83 -3.78 1.02
N VAL A 36 -10.83 -4.01 0.17
CA VAL A 36 -9.42 -3.81 0.47
C VAL A 36 -8.81 -2.81 -0.51
N LYS A 37 -8.02 -1.86 -0.01
CA LYS A 37 -7.41 -0.78 -0.81
C LYS A 37 -5.90 -0.91 -0.83
N PHE A 38 -5.34 -1.06 -2.02
CA PHE A 38 -3.90 -0.94 -2.30
C PHE A 38 -3.55 0.45 -2.82
N GLN A 39 -2.35 0.91 -2.52
CA GLN A 39 -1.84 2.17 -3.07
C GLN A 39 -1.06 1.89 -4.36
N THR A 40 -1.33 2.68 -5.40
CA THR A 40 -0.55 2.68 -6.63
C THR A 40 0.10 4.05 -6.79
N PHE A 41 1.43 4.07 -6.81
CA PHE A 41 2.20 5.28 -7.13
C PHE A 41 3.44 4.91 -7.90
N LYS A 42 3.92 5.86 -8.71
CA LYS A 42 5.29 5.83 -9.23
C LYS A 42 6.11 6.77 -8.37
N ALA A 43 7.25 6.29 -7.86
CA ALA A 43 8.02 7.05 -6.87
C ALA A 43 8.45 8.41 -7.42
N ASP A 44 8.97 8.44 -8.65
CA ASP A 44 9.34 9.64 -9.42
C ASP A 44 8.22 10.68 -9.55
N GLN A 45 6.95 10.28 -9.42
CA GLN A 45 5.81 11.20 -9.50
C GLN A 45 5.34 11.75 -8.16
N VAL A 46 5.85 11.23 -7.04
CA VAL A 46 5.34 11.55 -5.69
C VAL A 46 6.43 12.00 -4.73
N VAL A 47 7.68 11.58 -4.91
CA VAL A 47 8.81 12.06 -4.12
C VAL A 47 9.58 13.16 -4.83
N THR A 48 10.01 14.17 -4.08
CA THR A 48 11.00 15.14 -4.52
C THR A 48 12.40 14.53 -4.44
N GLY A 49 13.35 15.03 -5.22
CA GLY A 49 14.74 14.52 -5.22
C GLY A 49 15.47 14.68 -3.87
N GLU A 50 14.89 15.42 -2.94
CA GLU A 50 15.42 15.66 -1.59
C GLU A 50 14.85 14.69 -0.55
N ALA A 51 13.87 13.86 -0.93
CA ALA A 51 13.25 12.91 -0.01
C ALA A 51 14.27 11.85 0.44
N GLU A 52 14.57 11.83 1.74
CA GLU A 52 15.37 10.77 2.35
C GLU A 52 14.58 9.45 2.33
N ARG A 53 15.22 8.40 1.79
CA ARG A 53 14.77 7.02 1.94
C ARG A 53 15.69 6.30 2.90
N ASP A 54 15.10 5.63 3.89
CA ASP A 54 15.84 4.76 4.80
C ASP A 54 16.67 3.75 3.99
N GLY A 55 17.99 3.81 4.15
CA GLY A 55 18.94 2.90 3.51
C GLY A 55 19.35 3.23 2.07
N VAL A 56 18.95 4.36 1.47
CA VAL A 56 19.39 4.77 0.11
C VAL A 56 20.19 6.08 0.17
N PRO A 57 21.44 6.13 -0.37
CA PRO A 57 22.20 7.38 -0.47
C PRO A 57 21.46 8.45 -1.29
N LYS A 58 21.57 9.72 -0.88
CA LYS A 58 20.81 10.89 -1.37
C LYS A 58 20.87 11.17 -2.88
N GLU A 59 21.67 10.45 -3.66
CA GLU A 59 21.93 10.73 -5.08
C GLU A 59 21.07 9.92 -6.07
N LYS A 60 20.15 9.06 -5.62
CA LYS A 60 19.45 8.11 -6.52
C LYS A 60 17.92 8.11 -6.49
N CYS A 61 17.29 9.17 -6.00
CA CYS A 61 15.85 9.39 -6.23
C CYS A 61 15.66 10.56 -7.20
N ALA A 62 15.83 10.27 -8.50
CA ALA A 62 15.38 11.11 -9.61
C ALA A 62 14.68 10.21 -10.62
#